data_AF-A0A7X7ADC0-F1
#
_entry.id   AF-A0A7X7ADC0-F1
#
_cell.length_a   1.000
_cell.length_b   1.000
_cell.length_c   1.000
_cell.angle_alpha   90.00
_cell.angle_beta   90.00
_cell.angle_gamma   90.00
#
_symmetry.space_group_name_H-M   'P 1'
#
loop_
_entity.id
_entity.type
_entity.pdbx_description
1 polymer ?
#
loop_
_entity_poly.entity_id
_entity_poly.type
_entity_poly.pdbx_seq_one_letter_code
_entity_poly.pdbx_strand_id
1 'polypeptide(L)'
;MKQIVKGILPLILMLLVFHSEAATAQEKDLLVFPDMTQADTLLNQNQFTNETLEEIEVLEAPEDTLVTKGHGLWYLSKEVTQAQDGYIQRTYQVVKDGNDEVISKIELQDQQVVVEPTQRTIQQGSDVTIGATFSPRFTRYGADCGGCTIKSDGTSAAASGIRVTTTGVRQFDGSWKSGITYQGRYLFASSSDLPMCTLISVSNHNYSGMGIQQGQTIYGFIGDRGVGSNHLDLFVGSEYALNKVAPVGNNTPIVTITGFGTWTGNGCQF
;
A
#
# COMPACT_ATOMS: atom_id res chain seq x y z
N MET A 1 -51.80 68.72 -4.18
CA MET A 1 -51.41 70.07 -4.63
C MET A 1 -51.29 70.02 -6.15
N LYS A 2 -52.12 70.82 -6.83
CA LYS A 2 -52.15 71.19 -8.27
C LYS A 2 -52.15 70.04 -9.33
N GLN A 3 -53.26 69.77 -10.05
CA GLN A 3 -53.80 70.51 -11.23
C GLN A 3 -52.78 70.57 -12.38
N ILE A 4 -53.02 70.09 -13.62
CA ILE A 4 -53.93 70.61 -14.66
C ILE A 4 -53.80 69.66 -15.88
N VAL A 5 -54.86 69.02 -16.41
CA VAL A 5 -55.89 69.53 -17.36
C VAL A 5 -55.34 69.63 -18.79
N LYS A 6 -55.81 68.87 -19.80
CA LYS A 6 -56.96 69.11 -20.72
C LYS A 6 -56.78 68.05 -21.84
N GLY A 7 -57.76 67.42 -22.47
CA GLY A 7 -59.20 67.63 -22.52
C GLY A 7 -59.74 67.06 -23.85
N ILE A 8 -61.00 66.58 -23.78
CA ILE A 8 -62.06 66.69 -24.81
C ILE A 8 -62.00 65.65 -25.95
N LEU A 9 -62.82 64.58 -25.93
CA LEU A 9 -64.29 64.42 -26.17
C LEU A 9 -64.50 63.73 -27.55
N PRO A 10 -65.66 63.13 -27.86
CA PRO A 10 -65.73 61.73 -28.26
C PRO A 10 -66.48 61.57 -29.60
N LEU A 11 -66.97 60.35 -29.84
CA LEU A 11 -68.17 60.03 -30.63
C LEU A 11 -67.96 59.62 -32.10
N ILE A 12 -68.02 58.31 -32.31
CA ILE A 12 -68.85 57.56 -33.28
C ILE A 12 -68.99 58.16 -34.69
N LEU A 13 -68.59 57.43 -35.75
CA LEU A 13 -69.51 56.94 -36.80
C LEU A 13 -68.85 55.99 -37.83
N MET A 14 -69.53 54.85 -37.99
CA MET A 14 -69.63 53.84 -39.05
C MET A 14 -69.21 54.08 -40.52
N LEU A 15 -68.78 52.96 -41.14
CA LEU A 15 -69.05 52.43 -42.50
C LEU A 15 -68.46 53.16 -43.72
N LEU A 16 -68.13 52.56 -44.88
CA LEU A 16 -67.87 51.22 -45.46
C LEU A 16 -67.61 51.53 -46.98
N VAL A 17 -67.06 50.58 -47.77
CA VAL A 17 -67.16 50.47 -49.26
C VAL A 17 -66.29 51.45 -50.08
N PHE A 18 -65.55 51.11 -51.15
CA PHE A 18 -65.10 49.89 -51.85
C PHE A 18 -64.24 50.35 -53.07
N HIS A 19 -63.40 49.44 -53.59
CA HIS A 19 -62.86 49.31 -54.97
C HIS A 19 -62.02 50.45 -55.60
N SER A 20 -60.77 50.16 -55.99
CA SER A 20 -60.45 49.61 -57.33
C SER A 20 -58.93 49.61 -57.58
N GLU A 21 -58.48 48.57 -58.27
CA GLU A 21 -57.09 48.25 -58.62
C GLU A 21 -56.52 49.18 -59.71
N ALA A 22 -55.21 49.47 -59.67
CA ALA A 22 -54.21 48.89 -60.57
C ALA A 22 -52.92 49.76 -60.72
N ALA A 23 -51.85 49.25 -60.12
CA ALA A 23 -50.44 49.18 -60.53
C ALA A 23 -49.67 50.39 -61.14
N THR A 24 -48.61 50.81 -60.44
CA THR A 24 -47.16 50.77 -60.80
C THR A 24 -46.40 51.60 -59.73
N ALA A 25 -45.22 51.30 -59.19
CA ALA A 25 -44.19 50.28 -59.40
C ALA A 25 -43.51 49.97 -58.02
N GLN A 26 -42.96 48.76 -57.88
CA GLN A 26 -42.39 48.22 -56.63
C GLN A 26 -41.14 48.98 -56.15
N GLU A 27 -41.20 49.48 -54.91
CA GLU A 27 -40.04 49.69 -54.07
C GLU A 27 -39.62 48.32 -53.51
N LYS A 28 -38.38 47.90 -53.78
CA LYS A 28 -37.83 46.66 -53.22
C LYS A 28 -37.62 46.87 -51.73
N ASP A 29 -38.52 46.32 -50.92
CA ASP A 29 -38.24 46.10 -49.51
C ASP A 29 -36.98 45.23 -49.39
N LEU A 30 -35.92 45.86 -48.92
CA LEU A 30 -34.66 45.20 -48.59
C LEU A 30 -34.93 44.36 -47.33
N LEU A 31 -35.09 43.04 -47.51
CA LEU A 31 -35.07 42.08 -46.42
C LEU A 31 -33.70 42.18 -45.73
N VAL A 32 -33.64 42.94 -44.63
CA VAL A 32 -32.51 42.91 -43.71
C VAL A 32 -32.62 41.62 -42.92
N PHE A 33 -31.87 40.61 -43.34
CA PHE A 33 -31.67 39.41 -42.53
C PHE A 33 -30.89 39.81 -41.28
N PRO A 34 -31.29 39.35 -40.07
CA PRO A 34 -30.48 39.55 -38.88
C PRO A 34 -29.08 38.93 -39.10
N ASP A 35 -28.06 39.63 -38.61
CA ASP A 35 -26.66 39.22 -38.70
C ASP A 35 -26.50 37.78 -38.19
N MET A 36 -25.99 36.86 -39.02
CA MET A 36 -25.92 35.43 -38.68
C MET A 36 -25.04 35.17 -37.44
N THR A 37 -24.15 36.10 -37.11
CA THR A 37 -23.36 36.05 -35.86
C THR A 37 -24.23 36.15 -34.60
N GLN A 38 -25.37 36.85 -34.65
CA GLN A 38 -26.36 36.87 -33.56
C GLN A 38 -27.23 35.61 -33.56
N ALA A 39 -27.48 35.02 -34.73
CA ALA A 39 -28.25 33.77 -34.83
C ALA A 39 -27.49 32.58 -34.25
N ASP A 40 -26.18 32.46 -34.55
CA ASP A 40 -25.32 31.40 -34.00
C ASP A 40 -25.15 31.53 -32.47
N THR A 41 -25.04 32.76 -31.94
CA THR A 41 -24.99 33.00 -30.48
C THR A 41 -26.32 32.69 -29.79
N LEU A 42 -27.47 33.01 -30.42
CA LEU A 42 -28.79 32.61 -29.91
C LEU A 42 -29.04 31.10 -30.04
N LEU A 43 -28.46 30.43 -31.04
CA LEU A 43 -28.56 28.97 -31.20
C LEU A 43 -27.81 28.26 -30.07
N ASN A 44 -26.58 28.70 -29.77
CA ASN A 44 -25.79 28.16 -28.65
C ASN A 44 -26.46 28.42 -27.29
N GLN A 45 -27.09 29.57 -27.08
CA GLN A 45 -27.81 29.86 -25.82
C GLN A 45 -29.04 28.96 -25.58
N ASN A 46 -29.56 28.29 -26.62
CA ASN A 46 -30.75 27.43 -26.52
C ASN A 46 -30.42 25.93 -26.66
N GLN A 47 -29.14 25.57 -26.72
CA GLN A 47 -28.69 24.18 -26.67
C GLN A 47 -28.38 23.81 -25.21
N PHE A 48 -28.99 22.71 -24.75
CA PHE A 48 -28.74 22.17 -23.42
C PHE A 48 -28.41 20.69 -23.53
N THR A 49 -27.36 20.27 -22.84
CA THR A 49 -27.00 18.86 -22.72
C THR A 49 -27.14 18.40 -21.27
N ASN A 50 -27.59 17.17 -21.09
CA ASN A 50 -27.63 16.50 -19.80
C ASN A 50 -26.49 15.49 -19.74
N GLU A 51 -25.66 15.58 -18.70
CA GLU A 51 -24.54 14.67 -18.48
C GLU A 51 -24.54 14.17 -17.03
N THR A 52 -23.84 13.07 -16.81
CA THR A 52 -23.56 12.56 -15.47
C THR A 52 -22.11 12.89 -15.12
N LEU A 53 -21.92 13.52 -13.97
CA LEU A 53 -20.61 13.87 -13.43
C LEU A 53 -20.39 13.10 -12.13
N GLU A 54 -19.25 12.43 -12.01
CA GLU A 54 -18.83 11.79 -10.76
C GLU A 54 -17.75 12.65 -10.09
N GLU A 55 -17.93 12.93 -8.81
CA GLU A 55 -16.92 13.60 -7.99
C GLU A 55 -16.52 12.68 -6.83
N ILE A 56 -15.20 12.51 -6.65
CA ILE A 56 -14.62 11.68 -5.61
C ILE A 56 -14.01 12.59 -4.54
N GLU A 57 -14.51 12.44 -3.32
CA GLU A 57 -13.90 12.99 -2.11
C GLU A 57 -13.11 11.88 -1.43
N VAL A 58 -11.81 12.07 -1.20
CA VAL A 58 -10.94 11.10 -0.52
C VAL A 58 -11.15 11.21 0.98
N LEU A 59 -11.35 10.06 1.64
CA LEU A 59 -11.38 9.95 3.10
C LEU A 59 -10.03 9.39 3.55
N GLU A 60 -9.19 10.22 4.13
CA GLU A 60 -7.85 9.81 4.57
C GLU A 60 -7.92 8.68 5.61
N ALA A 61 -7.07 7.68 5.46
CA ALA A 61 -6.93 6.62 6.43
C ALA A 61 -6.45 7.20 7.79
N PRO A 62 -6.95 6.68 8.92
CA PRO A 62 -6.43 7.08 10.22
C PRO A 62 -4.92 6.79 10.32
N GLU A 63 -4.13 7.79 10.73
CA GLU A 63 -2.67 7.65 10.90
C GLU A 63 -2.31 6.70 12.06
N ASP A 64 -3.18 6.66 13.09
CA ASP A 64 -2.96 5.81 14.25
C ASP A 64 -2.94 4.33 13.87
N THR A 65 -2.03 3.57 14.47
CA THR A 65 -2.03 2.11 14.35
C THR A 65 -2.83 1.49 15.49
N LEU A 66 -3.84 0.69 15.16
CA LEU A 66 -4.51 -0.16 16.14
C LEU A 66 -3.61 -1.32 16.54
N VAL A 67 -3.48 -1.53 17.86
CA VAL A 67 -2.72 -2.66 18.41
C VAL A 67 -3.68 -3.62 19.10
N THR A 68 -3.71 -4.86 18.62
CA THR A 68 -4.52 -5.94 19.21
C THR A 68 -3.65 -7.00 19.86
N LYS A 69 -4.22 -7.79 20.77
CA LYS A 69 -3.55 -8.92 21.41
C LYS A 69 -3.96 -10.24 20.75
N GLY A 70 -2.99 -11.08 20.48
CA GLY A 70 -3.15 -12.46 20.05
C GLY A 70 -2.76 -13.46 21.14
N HIS A 71 -2.85 -14.74 20.80
CA HIS A 71 -2.56 -15.87 21.71
C HIS A 71 -1.27 -16.63 21.35
N GLY A 72 -0.52 -16.16 20.35
CA GLY A 72 0.73 -16.75 19.91
C GLY A 72 1.93 -16.30 20.75
N LEU A 73 3.10 -16.20 20.13
CA LEU A 73 4.33 -15.88 20.84
C LEU A 73 4.36 -14.39 21.20
N TRP A 74 4.48 -14.08 22.49
CA TRP A 74 4.39 -12.72 23.02
C TRP A 74 5.35 -11.70 22.38
N TYR A 75 6.48 -12.18 21.84
CA TYR A 75 7.50 -11.34 21.21
C TYR A 75 7.31 -11.19 19.70
N LEU A 76 6.37 -11.92 19.08
CA LEU A 76 5.99 -11.76 17.68
C LEU A 76 4.88 -10.72 17.53
N SER A 77 4.97 -9.97 16.44
CA SER A 77 3.93 -9.06 15.97
C SER A 77 3.64 -9.31 14.49
N LYS A 78 2.40 -9.12 14.04
CA LYS A 78 2.03 -9.25 12.63
C LYS A 78 1.09 -8.12 12.23
N GLU A 79 1.34 -7.54 11.07
CA GLU A 79 0.37 -6.64 10.44
C GLU A 79 -0.80 -7.48 9.91
N VAL A 80 -2.00 -7.19 10.43
CA VAL A 80 -3.23 -7.88 10.07
C VAL A 80 -3.97 -7.11 8.99
N THR A 81 -3.89 -5.78 9.04
CA THR A 81 -4.59 -4.88 8.12
C THR A 81 -3.67 -3.70 7.78
N GLN A 82 -3.62 -3.33 6.51
CA GLN A 82 -2.93 -2.13 6.03
C GLN A 82 -3.86 -0.92 6.10
N ALA A 83 -3.27 0.27 6.30
CA ALA A 83 -4.02 1.50 6.14
C ALA A 83 -4.39 1.68 4.66
N GLN A 84 -5.65 2.04 4.40
CA GLN A 84 -6.13 2.33 3.06
C GLN A 84 -7.15 3.46 3.12
N ASP A 85 -6.97 4.48 2.28
CA ASP A 85 -7.91 5.58 2.17
C ASP A 85 -9.27 5.09 1.68
N GLY A 86 -10.31 5.69 2.23
CA GLY A 86 -11.68 5.56 1.76
C GLY A 86 -12.02 6.62 0.72
N TYR A 87 -13.27 6.62 0.27
CA TYR A 87 -13.78 7.70 -0.56
C TYR A 87 -15.30 7.80 -0.49
N ILE A 88 -15.81 9.00 -0.78
CA ILE A 88 -17.20 9.26 -1.10
C ILE A 88 -17.27 9.63 -2.57
N GLN A 89 -17.94 8.80 -3.36
CA GLN A 89 -18.27 9.11 -4.74
C GLN A 89 -19.70 9.65 -4.81
N ARG A 90 -19.84 10.89 -5.27
CA ARG A 90 -21.13 11.54 -5.51
C ARG A 90 -21.38 11.65 -7.00
N THR A 91 -22.58 11.31 -7.40
CA THR A 91 -23.02 11.38 -8.79
C THR A 91 -23.96 12.55 -8.95
N TYR A 92 -23.69 13.39 -9.94
CA TYR A 92 -24.48 14.59 -10.24
C TYR A 92 -25.07 14.47 -11.63
N GLN A 93 -26.35 14.82 -11.76
CA GLN A 93 -26.93 15.18 -13.04
C GLN A 93 -26.61 16.65 -13.29
N VAL A 94 -25.86 16.92 -14.37
CA VAL A 94 -25.49 18.28 -14.75
C VAL A 94 -26.18 18.66 -16.06
N VAL A 95 -26.63 19.92 -16.12
CA VAL A 95 -27.12 20.55 -17.34
C VAL A 95 -26.11 21.60 -17.75
N LYS A 96 -25.66 21.54 -19.00
CA LYS A 96 -24.75 22.53 -19.57
C LYS A 96 -25.41 23.31 -20.69
N ASP A 97 -24.99 24.55 -20.90
CA ASP A 97 -25.40 25.36 -22.05
C ASP A 97 -24.58 25.01 -23.32
N GLY A 98 -24.89 25.64 -24.45
CA GLY A 98 -24.14 25.43 -25.70
C GLY A 98 -22.69 25.94 -25.69
N ASN A 99 -22.22 26.53 -24.59
CA ASN A 99 -20.83 26.90 -24.36
C ASN A 99 -20.11 25.95 -23.37
N ASP A 100 -20.74 24.83 -23.00
CA ASP A 100 -20.24 23.84 -22.01
C ASP A 100 -20.19 24.39 -20.57
N GLU A 101 -20.86 25.51 -20.28
CA GLU A 101 -20.98 26.06 -18.93
C GLU A 101 -22.06 25.30 -18.14
N VAL A 102 -21.72 24.85 -16.93
CA VAL A 102 -22.67 24.17 -16.04
C VAL A 102 -23.67 25.18 -15.48
N ILE A 103 -24.93 25.06 -15.90
CA ILE A 103 -26.03 25.93 -15.46
C ILE A 103 -26.93 25.28 -14.41
N SER A 104 -26.88 23.94 -14.29
CA SER A 104 -27.55 23.20 -13.22
C SER A 104 -26.72 21.98 -12.82
N LYS A 105 -26.65 21.72 -11.52
CA LYS A 105 -25.98 20.56 -10.94
C LYS A 105 -26.84 20.04 -9.81
N ILE A 106 -27.39 18.83 -9.96
CA ILE A 106 -28.27 18.19 -8.99
C ILE A 106 -27.60 16.89 -8.55
N GLU A 107 -27.40 16.73 -7.25
CA GLU A 107 -26.87 15.49 -6.68
C GLU A 107 -27.93 14.39 -6.73
N LEU A 108 -27.55 13.23 -7.26
CA LEU A 108 -28.35 12.01 -7.25
C LEU A 108 -28.02 11.24 -5.98
N GLN A 109 -28.73 11.57 -4.88
CA GLN A 109 -28.45 11.02 -3.54
C GLN A 109 -28.56 9.49 -3.46
N ASP A 110 -29.34 8.87 -4.35
CA ASP A 110 -29.48 7.41 -4.48
C ASP A 110 -28.28 6.72 -5.15
N GLN A 111 -27.36 7.50 -5.72
CA GLN A 111 -26.16 7.03 -6.43
C GLN A 111 -24.86 7.39 -5.69
N GLN A 112 -24.94 7.67 -4.40
CA GLN A 112 -23.76 7.87 -3.57
C GLN A 112 -23.12 6.52 -3.21
N VAL A 113 -21.81 6.39 -3.43
CA VAL A 113 -21.01 5.25 -2.96
C VAL A 113 -20.08 5.73 -1.85
N VAL A 114 -20.10 5.05 -0.71
CA VAL A 114 -19.19 5.31 0.41
C VAL A 114 -18.34 4.07 0.64
N VAL A 115 -17.03 4.26 0.57
CA VAL A 115 -16.03 3.28 0.99
C VAL A 115 -15.32 3.85 2.20
N GLU A 116 -15.50 3.21 3.34
CA GLU A 116 -14.88 3.65 4.59
C GLU A 116 -13.36 3.44 4.56
N PRO A 117 -12.57 4.38 5.12
CA PRO A 117 -11.14 4.19 5.26
C PRO A 117 -10.85 3.01 6.20
N THR A 118 -9.77 2.28 5.89
CA THR A 118 -9.29 1.17 6.70
C THR A 118 -8.08 1.61 7.51
N GLN A 119 -8.09 1.33 8.81
CA GLN A 119 -6.98 1.66 9.71
C GLN A 119 -5.94 0.52 9.76
N ARG A 120 -4.66 0.90 9.85
CA ARG A 120 -3.59 -0.07 10.04
C ARG A 120 -3.71 -0.79 11.38
N THR A 121 -3.62 -2.11 11.36
CA THR A 121 -3.73 -2.94 12.57
C THR A 121 -2.53 -3.89 12.71
N ILE A 122 -1.85 -3.82 13.86
CA ILE A 122 -0.84 -4.78 14.29
C ILE A 122 -1.41 -5.67 15.39
N GLN A 123 -1.27 -6.98 15.24
CA GLN A 123 -1.47 -7.94 16.32
C GLN A 123 -0.14 -8.25 17.02
N GLN A 124 -0.06 -8.00 18.32
CA GLN A 124 1.03 -8.48 19.20
C GLN A 124 0.68 -9.86 19.75
N GLY A 125 1.68 -10.72 20.00
CA GLY A 125 1.39 -12.09 20.39
C GLY A 125 0.88 -12.92 19.21
N SER A 126 1.50 -12.78 18.04
CA SER A 126 1.06 -13.46 16.82
C SER A 126 1.60 -14.88 16.71
N ASP A 127 0.93 -15.70 15.91
CA ASP A 127 1.42 -17.03 15.53
C ASP A 127 2.65 -16.95 14.64
N VAL A 128 3.46 -18.02 14.66
CA VAL A 128 4.62 -18.18 13.79
C VAL A 128 4.15 -18.39 12.35
N THR A 129 3.92 -17.29 11.64
CA THR A 129 3.43 -17.28 10.26
C THR A 129 4.24 -16.31 9.40
N ILE A 130 4.20 -16.49 8.08
CA ILE A 130 4.88 -15.60 7.14
C ILE A 130 4.40 -14.15 7.36
N GLY A 131 5.36 -13.22 7.37
CA GLY A 131 5.14 -11.81 7.62
C GLY A 131 5.13 -11.41 9.10
N ALA A 132 5.11 -12.36 10.05
CA ALA A 132 5.29 -12.03 11.45
C ALA A 132 6.73 -11.57 11.73
N THR A 133 6.86 -10.59 12.62
CA THR A 133 8.10 -9.88 12.92
C THR A 133 8.40 -9.84 14.41
N PHE A 134 9.68 -9.75 14.77
CA PHE A 134 10.12 -9.53 16.15
C PHE A 134 11.49 -8.83 16.19
N SER A 135 11.82 -8.26 17.34
CA SER A 135 13.12 -7.62 17.60
C SER A 135 13.88 -8.41 18.68
N PRO A 136 14.74 -9.36 18.29
CA PRO A 136 15.42 -10.22 19.26
C PRO A 136 16.68 -9.58 19.83
N ARG A 137 17.13 -10.15 20.96
CA ARG A 137 18.56 -10.10 21.29
C ARG A 137 19.31 -10.84 20.19
N PHE A 138 20.33 -10.21 19.61
CA PHE A 138 21.07 -10.78 18.49
C PHE A 138 22.55 -10.97 18.79
N THR A 139 23.00 -12.21 18.86
CA THR A 139 24.38 -12.60 19.19
C THR A 139 25.01 -13.47 18.08
N ARG A 140 26.22 -13.96 18.35
CA ARG A 140 26.96 -14.86 17.47
C ARG A 140 27.52 -16.03 18.28
N TYR A 141 27.62 -17.21 17.67
CA TYR A 141 28.22 -18.42 18.25
C TYR A 141 29.09 -19.16 17.22
N GLY A 142 29.96 -20.05 17.71
CA GLY A 142 30.81 -20.91 16.88
C GLY A 142 30.54 -22.40 17.05
N ALA A 143 31.14 -23.20 16.17
CA ALA A 143 31.09 -24.67 16.21
C ALA A 143 31.81 -25.25 17.43
N ASP A 144 32.79 -24.50 17.93
CA ASP A 144 33.62 -24.78 19.10
C ASP A 144 33.10 -24.05 20.35
N CYS A 145 31.79 -23.82 20.41
CA CYS A 145 31.21 -23.12 21.54
C CYS A 145 31.32 -23.94 22.83
N GLY A 146 31.33 -23.28 23.99
CA GLY A 146 31.45 -23.96 25.29
C GLY A 146 30.39 -25.04 25.57
N GLY A 147 29.20 -24.94 24.97
CA GLY A 147 28.13 -25.94 25.04
C GLY A 147 28.07 -26.92 23.85
N CYS A 148 28.93 -26.73 22.85
CA CYS A 148 28.93 -27.50 21.62
C CYS A 148 29.68 -28.82 21.81
N THR A 149 29.11 -29.92 21.29
CA THR A 149 29.81 -31.20 21.25
C THR A 149 30.66 -31.28 19.99
N ILE A 150 31.98 -31.18 20.17
CA ILE A 150 32.96 -31.35 19.09
C ILE A 150 33.33 -32.85 19.02
N LYS A 151 33.15 -33.44 17.84
CA LYS A 151 33.53 -34.83 17.56
C LYS A 151 35.04 -34.97 17.36
N SER A 152 35.54 -36.19 17.44
CA SER A 152 36.97 -36.52 17.23
C SER A 152 37.49 -36.12 15.84
N ASP A 153 36.60 -36.00 14.84
CA ASP A 153 36.93 -35.53 13.50
C ASP A 153 36.88 -33.99 13.35
N GLY A 154 36.75 -33.26 14.46
CA GLY A 154 36.74 -31.79 14.50
C GLY A 154 35.42 -31.16 14.05
N THR A 155 34.38 -31.96 13.84
CA THR A 155 33.05 -31.46 13.47
C THR A 155 32.12 -31.32 14.67
N SER A 156 31.24 -30.33 14.61
CA SER A 156 30.09 -30.20 15.50
C SER A 156 28.81 -30.38 14.68
N ALA A 157 27.65 -30.45 15.34
CA ALA A 157 26.37 -30.53 14.68
C ALA A 157 25.39 -29.53 15.30
N ALA A 158 24.70 -28.78 14.45
CA ALA A 158 23.53 -28.02 14.85
C ALA A 158 22.38 -28.98 15.16
N ALA A 159 21.39 -28.53 15.93
CA ALA A 159 20.21 -29.30 16.30
C ALA A 159 19.38 -29.79 15.09
N SER A 160 19.49 -29.13 13.92
CA SER A 160 18.90 -29.62 12.67
C SER A 160 19.60 -30.87 12.08
N GLY A 161 20.76 -31.25 12.60
CA GLY A 161 21.63 -32.31 12.07
C GLY A 161 22.68 -31.81 11.08
N ILE A 162 22.67 -30.51 10.73
CA ILE A 162 23.69 -29.91 9.87
C ILE A 162 25.04 -29.97 10.57
N ARG A 163 26.04 -30.57 9.91
CA ARG A 163 27.41 -30.62 10.42
C ARG A 163 28.15 -29.33 10.11
N VAL A 164 28.89 -28.83 11.08
CA VAL A 164 29.66 -27.58 10.98
C VAL A 164 31.07 -27.78 11.51
N THR A 165 31.99 -26.92 11.08
CA THR A 165 33.33 -26.75 11.65
C THR A 165 33.59 -25.26 11.87
N THR A 166 34.74 -24.91 12.42
CA THR A 166 35.15 -23.51 12.60
C THR A 166 35.30 -22.73 11.29
N THR A 167 35.31 -23.40 10.14
CA THR A 167 35.61 -22.80 8.82
C THR A 167 34.64 -23.21 7.70
N GLY A 168 33.70 -24.11 7.96
CA GLY A 168 32.82 -24.61 6.92
C GLY A 168 31.54 -25.25 7.44
N VAL A 169 30.60 -25.43 6.51
CA VAL A 169 29.27 -26.00 6.76
C VAL A 169 29.01 -27.11 5.74
N ARG A 170 28.55 -28.26 6.23
CA ARG A 170 28.16 -29.38 5.38
C ARG A 170 26.79 -29.10 4.77
N GLN A 171 26.72 -29.14 3.45
CA GLN A 171 25.53 -28.85 2.66
C GLN A 171 24.62 -30.08 2.58
N PHE A 172 23.41 -29.89 2.04
CA PHE A 172 22.39 -30.94 1.93
C PHE A 172 22.80 -32.09 1.02
N ASP A 173 23.51 -31.79 -0.08
CA ASP A 173 24.10 -32.78 -0.98
C ASP A 173 25.28 -33.55 -0.34
N GLY A 174 25.63 -33.20 0.90
CA GLY A 174 26.70 -33.81 1.67
C GLY A 174 28.09 -33.20 1.45
N SER A 175 28.23 -32.26 0.52
CA SER A 175 29.48 -31.54 0.28
C SER A 175 29.83 -30.60 1.44
N TRP A 176 31.12 -30.29 1.60
CA TRP A 176 31.56 -29.24 2.52
C TRP A 176 31.81 -27.95 1.76
N LYS A 177 31.24 -26.84 2.24
CA LYS A 177 31.56 -25.50 1.74
C LYS A 177 32.22 -24.68 2.84
N SER A 178 33.25 -23.93 2.46
CA SER A 178 33.86 -22.94 3.35
C SER A 178 32.90 -21.79 3.60
N GLY A 179 33.00 -21.16 4.77
CA GLY A 179 32.15 -20.07 5.21
C GLY A 179 31.09 -20.54 6.20
N ILE A 180 30.05 -19.73 6.35
CA ILE A 180 29.06 -19.86 7.44
C ILE A 180 27.63 -20.05 6.91
N THR A 181 27.49 -20.43 5.63
CA THR A 181 26.20 -20.58 4.96
C THR A 181 25.90 -22.03 4.59
N TYR A 182 24.62 -22.36 4.66
CA TYR A 182 24.06 -23.63 4.23
C TYR A 182 23.03 -23.34 3.14
N GLN A 183 23.21 -23.91 1.95
CA GLN A 183 22.40 -23.62 0.76
C GLN A 183 22.26 -22.11 0.48
N GLY A 184 23.34 -21.35 0.69
CA GLY A 184 23.34 -19.89 0.47
C GLY A 184 22.63 -19.07 1.55
N ARG A 185 22.14 -19.69 2.63
CA ARG A 185 21.45 -19.04 3.74
C ARG A 185 22.27 -19.12 5.03
N TYR A 186 22.19 -18.09 5.87
CA TYR A 186 22.86 -18.07 7.17
C TYR A 186 22.13 -18.94 8.19
N LEU A 187 22.91 -19.64 9.01
CA LEU A 187 22.41 -20.55 10.04
C LEU A 187 22.25 -19.80 11.37
N PHE A 188 21.06 -19.90 11.97
CA PHE A 188 20.76 -19.29 13.27
C PHE A 188 20.32 -20.33 14.30
N ALA A 189 20.69 -20.10 15.56
CA ALA A 189 20.10 -20.74 16.73
C ALA A 189 18.97 -19.88 17.31
N SER A 190 17.91 -20.53 17.79
CA SER A 190 16.82 -19.87 18.52
C SER A 190 16.17 -20.81 19.55
N SER A 191 15.17 -20.33 20.29
CA SER A 191 14.36 -21.18 21.17
C SER A 191 13.53 -22.19 20.38
N SER A 192 12.99 -23.20 21.07
CA SER A 192 12.07 -24.18 20.48
C SER A 192 10.74 -23.61 20.03
N ASP A 193 10.41 -22.37 20.39
CA ASP A 193 9.17 -21.69 20.02
C ASP A 193 9.08 -21.48 18.50
N LEU A 194 10.23 -21.26 17.85
CA LEU A 194 10.33 -21.21 16.39
C LEU A 194 10.60 -22.62 15.84
N PRO A 195 9.78 -23.13 14.90
CA PRO A 195 10.03 -24.42 14.26
C PRO A 195 11.42 -24.50 13.61
N MET A 196 11.99 -25.70 13.61
CA MET A 196 13.23 -25.96 12.89
C MET A 196 13.01 -25.71 11.38
N CYS A 197 14.03 -25.20 10.70
CA CYS A 197 13.99 -24.81 9.29
C CYS A 197 13.04 -23.65 8.95
N THR A 198 12.62 -22.85 9.94
CA THR A 198 11.93 -21.57 9.68
C THR A 198 12.85 -20.62 8.92
N LEU A 199 12.42 -20.13 7.76
CA LEU A 199 13.14 -19.15 6.96
C LEU A 199 12.90 -17.75 7.52
N ILE A 200 13.96 -16.98 7.69
CA ILE A 200 13.92 -15.64 8.24
C ILE A 200 14.74 -14.65 7.41
N SER A 201 14.34 -13.39 7.47
CA SER A 201 15.17 -12.26 7.07
C SER A 201 15.44 -11.38 8.28
N VAL A 202 16.67 -10.89 8.42
CA VAL A 202 17.07 -9.95 9.48
C VAL A 202 17.45 -8.63 8.82
N SER A 203 16.62 -7.62 8.99
CA SER A 203 16.90 -6.24 8.58
C SER A 203 17.37 -5.40 9.77
N ASN A 204 17.87 -4.20 9.50
CA ASN A 204 18.32 -3.24 10.52
C ASN A 204 19.32 -3.83 11.54
N HIS A 205 20.08 -4.86 11.17
CA HIS A 205 21.12 -5.42 12.02
C HIS A 205 22.39 -4.58 11.95
N ASN A 206 23.25 -4.74 12.95
CA ASN A 206 24.46 -3.96 13.16
C ASN A 206 25.74 -4.77 12.93
N TYR A 207 25.70 -5.81 12.12
CA TYR A 207 26.83 -6.75 11.92
C TYR A 207 27.45 -6.60 10.52
N SER A 208 28.75 -6.88 10.42
CA SER A 208 29.47 -6.91 9.15
C SER A 208 30.57 -7.98 9.16
N GLY A 209 30.80 -8.62 8.02
CA GLY A 209 31.82 -9.65 7.82
C GLY A 209 31.26 -10.98 7.31
N MET A 210 32.13 -11.82 6.76
CA MET A 210 31.77 -13.14 6.19
C MET A 210 30.60 -13.11 5.18
N GLY A 211 30.50 -12.04 4.38
CA GLY A 211 29.43 -11.84 3.39
C GLY A 211 28.20 -11.09 3.93
N ILE A 212 28.21 -10.69 5.20
CA ILE A 212 27.20 -9.81 5.81
C ILE A 212 27.69 -8.37 5.70
N GLN A 213 26.78 -7.46 5.29
CA GLN A 213 27.05 -6.03 5.24
C GLN A 213 26.00 -5.29 6.07
N GLN A 214 26.43 -4.30 6.84
CA GLN A 214 25.50 -3.47 7.62
C GLN A 214 24.49 -2.79 6.70
N GLY A 215 23.22 -2.82 7.12
CA GLY A 215 22.12 -2.22 6.35
C GLY A 215 21.60 -3.10 5.21
N GLN A 216 22.27 -4.22 4.88
CA GLN A 216 21.72 -5.22 3.94
C GLN A 216 20.96 -6.30 4.69
N THR A 217 19.87 -6.79 4.14
CA THR A 217 19.11 -7.87 4.77
C THR A 217 19.91 -9.18 4.81
N ILE A 218 20.01 -9.79 5.98
CA ILE A 218 20.55 -11.15 6.12
C ILE A 218 19.42 -12.15 5.86
N TYR A 219 19.59 -13.04 4.90
CA TYR A 219 18.66 -14.16 4.68
C TYR A 219 19.19 -15.43 5.32
N GLY A 220 18.40 -16.03 6.20
CA GLY A 220 18.81 -17.22 6.92
C GLY A 220 17.65 -18.11 7.32
N PHE A 221 17.94 -19.01 8.25
CA PHE A 221 16.97 -19.94 8.79
C PHE A 221 17.34 -20.37 10.20
N ILE A 222 16.33 -20.82 10.95
CA ILE A 222 16.50 -21.46 12.24
C ILE A 222 16.95 -22.89 12.00
N GLY A 223 18.23 -23.18 12.24
CA GLY A 223 18.79 -24.52 12.06
C GLY A 223 19.49 -25.07 13.30
N ASP A 224 19.53 -24.30 14.38
CA ASP A 224 20.11 -24.74 15.64
C ASP A 224 19.27 -24.32 16.86
N ARG A 225 19.64 -24.83 18.03
CA ARG A 225 19.08 -24.50 19.34
C ARG A 225 20.21 -24.09 20.28
N GLY A 226 19.88 -23.44 21.39
CA GLY A 226 20.89 -23.07 22.40
C GLY A 226 20.65 -21.71 23.06
N VAL A 227 19.60 -20.99 22.65
CA VAL A 227 19.22 -19.69 23.22
C VAL A 227 17.74 -19.65 23.60
N GLY A 228 17.39 -18.73 24.50
CA GLY A 228 16.03 -18.56 25.02
C GLY A 228 15.07 -17.84 24.07
N SER A 229 13.83 -17.63 24.51
CA SER A 229 12.82 -16.90 23.75
C SER A 229 13.28 -15.46 23.43
N ASN A 230 12.85 -14.93 22.28
CA ASN A 230 13.26 -13.62 21.77
C ASN A 230 14.79 -13.42 21.65
N HIS A 231 15.53 -14.50 21.37
CA HIS A 231 16.97 -14.48 21.12
C HIS A 231 17.26 -15.21 19.81
N LEU A 232 18.07 -14.57 18.97
CA LEU A 232 18.64 -15.13 17.75
C LEU A 232 20.17 -15.15 17.86
N ASP A 233 20.79 -16.29 17.53
CA ASP A 233 22.25 -16.45 17.58
C ASP A 233 22.78 -16.84 16.20
N LEU A 234 23.66 -16.04 15.61
CA LEU A 234 24.22 -16.31 14.28
C LEU A 234 25.43 -17.24 14.37
N PHE A 235 25.45 -18.29 13.58
CA PHE A 235 26.66 -19.11 13.40
C PHE A 235 27.73 -18.32 12.65
N VAL A 236 28.92 -18.18 13.23
CA VAL A 236 30.04 -17.42 12.63
C VAL A 236 31.32 -18.24 12.47
N GLY A 237 31.22 -19.56 12.52
CA GLY A 237 32.36 -20.46 12.42
C GLY A 237 32.95 -20.77 13.79
N SER A 238 33.74 -19.87 14.39
CA SER A 238 34.41 -20.11 15.68
C SER A 238 34.04 -19.08 16.75
N GLU A 239 33.81 -19.55 17.97
CA GLU A 239 33.54 -18.75 19.17
C GLU A 239 34.79 -17.98 19.62
N TYR A 240 35.98 -18.46 19.29
CA TYR A 240 37.24 -17.73 19.51
C TYR A 240 37.50 -16.65 18.45
N ALA A 241 36.68 -16.58 17.39
CA ALA A 241 36.85 -15.66 16.27
C ALA A 241 35.55 -14.91 15.92
N LEU A 242 34.72 -14.56 16.91
CA LEU A 242 33.45 -13.86 16.68
C LEU A 242 33.60 -12.56 15.88
N ASN A 243 34.75 -11.89 15.97
CA ASN A 243 35.04 -10.64 15.24
C ASN A 243 35.14 -10.82 13.72
N LYS A 244 35.13 -12.05 13.19
CA LYS A 244 34.93 -12.29 11.74
C LYS A 244 33.57 -11.78 11.25
N VAL A 245 32.59 -11.70 12.14
CA VAL A 245 31.32 -10.98 11.93
C VAL A 245 31.19 -10.00 13.08
N ALA A 246 31.73 -8.80 12.92
CA ALA A 246 31.83 -7.81 13.99
C ALA A 246 30.57 -6.92 14.09
N PRO A 247 30.18 -6.50 15.31
CA PRO A 247 29.25 -5.40 15.46
C PRO A 247 29.91 -4.09 14.98
N VAL A 248 29.20 -3.33 14.15
CA VAL A 248 29.65 -2.08 13.54
C VAL A 248 28.67 -0.91 13.77
N GLY A 249 27.65 -1.11 14.60
CA GLY A 249 26.66 -0.09 14.97
C GLY A 249 25.80 -0.51 16.16
N ASN A 250 24.76 0.25 16.45
CA ASN A 250 23.86 0.02 17.60
C ASN A 250 22.39 -0.18 17.20
N ASN A 251 22.15 -0.56 15.94
CA ASN A 251 20.80 -0.76 15.42
C ASN A 251 20.13 -2.00 16.05
N THR A 252 18.82 -1.90 16.27
CA THR A 252 18.01 -3.03 16.73
C THR A 252 17.58 -3.87 15.52
N PRO A 253 17.98 -5.15 15.45
CA PRO A 253 17.61 -6.02 14.34
C PRO A 253 16.13 -6.30 14.35
N ILE A 254 15.52 -6.34 13.16
CA ILE A 254 14.14 -6.74 12.95
C ILE A 254 14.17 -8.04 12.16
N VAL A 255 13.59 -9.08 12.75
CA VAL A 255 13.44 -10.37 12.08
C VAL A 255 12.05 -10.46 11.50
N THR A 256 11.95 -10.94 10.26
CA THR A 256 10.68 -11.29 9.60
C THR A 256 10.70 -12.77 9.24
N ILE A 257 9.61 -13.48 9.55
CA ILE A 257 9.41 -14.85 9.08
C ILE A 257 9.04 -14.80 7.59
N THR A 258 9.83 -15.46 6.76
CA THR A 258 9.70 -15.41 5.30
C THR A 258 9.23 -16.73 4.69
N GLY A 259 9.22 -17.82 5.46
CA GLY A 259 8.78 -19.13 4.99
C GLY A 259 9.20 -20.26 5.92
N PHE A 260 9.03 -21.49 5.46
CA PHE A 260 9.37 -22.70 6.21
C PHE A 260 9.97 -23.73 5.27
N GLY A 261 11.10 -24.30 5.66
CA GLY A 261 11.68 -25.48 5.03
C GLY A 261 11.22 -26.78 5.69
N THR A 262 11.63 -27.90 5.11
CA THR A 262 11.39 -29.24 5.68
C THR A 262 12.61 -29.72 6.44
N TRP A 263 12.43 -30.10 7.71
CA TRP A 263 13.48 -30.74 8.50
C TRP A 263 13.56 -32.23 8.19
N THR A 264 14.76 -32.70 7.83
CA THR A 264 15.02 -34.09 7.43
C THR A 264 15.74 -34.92 8.50
N GLY A 265 15.98 -34.35 9.68
CA GLY A 265 16.83 -34.93 10.72
C GLY A 265 18.33 -34.76 10.49
N ASN A 266 18.77 -34.62 9.22
CA ASN A 266 20.17 -34.39 8.84
C ASN A 266 20.40 -33.01 8.20
N GLY A 267 19.38 -32.16 8.20
CA GLY A 267 19.43 -30.79 7.71
C GLY A 267 18.06 -30.27 7.28
N CYS A 268 18.09 -29.09 6.67
CA CYS A 268 16.91 -28.41 6.14
C CYS A 268 16.88 -28.48 4.62
N GLN A 269 15.70 -28.70 4.05
CA GLN A 269 15.43 -28.56 2.62
C GLN A 269 14.53 -27.35 2.39
N PHE A 270 14.90 -26.50 1.43
CA PHE A 270 14.21 -25.26 1.08
C PHE A 270 13.77 -25.27 -0.37
#